data_AF-A0ABD0QNP6-F1
#
_entry.id   AF-A0ABD0QNP6-F1
#
_cell.length_a   1.000
_cell.length_b   1.000
_cell.length_c   1.000
_cell.angle_alpha   90.00
_cell.angle_beta   90.00
_cell.angle_gamma   90.00
#
_symmetry.space_group_name_H-M   'P 1'
#
loop_
_entity.id
_entity.type
_entity.pdbx_description
1 polymer ?
#
loop_
_entity_poly.entity_id
_entity_poly.type
_entity_poly.pdbx_seq_one_letter_code
_entity_poly.pdbx_strand_id
1 'polypeptide(L)' 'MSGMFESWMHKLVAAVQRRESEANVVVVDWLGLAHQLYPDAVNHTRRVGQSIATVLDWLQ' A
#
# COMPACT_ATOMS: atom_id res chain seq x y z
N MET A 1 0.35 3.36 -18.70
CA MET A 1 0.88 2.11 -18.10
C MET A 1 1.02 2.35 -16.60
N SER A 2 0.26 1.65 -15.76
CA SER A 2 0.45 1.73 -14.31
C SER A 2 1.81 1.15 -13.93
N GLY A 3 2.40 1.59 -12.81
CA GLY A 3 3.58 0.93 -12.25
C GLY A 3 3.32 -0.56 -11.99
N MET A 4 4.37 -1.38 -11.98
CA MET A 4 4.32 -2.78 -11.56
C MET A 4 4.84 -2.90 -10.13
N PHE A 5 4.31 -3.85 -9.36
CA PHE A 5 4.91 -4.17 -8.07
C PHE A 5 6.33 -4.68 -8.25
N GLU A 6 7.24 -4.13 -7.47
CA GLU A 6 8.62 -4.56 -7.45
C GLU A 6 8.76 -5.86 -6.66
N SER A 7 9.73 -6.70 -7.06
CA SER A 7 9.91 -8.03 -6.48
C SER A 7 10.15 -8.05 -4.96
N TRP A 8 10.63 -6.94 -4.39
CA TRP A 8 10.86 -6.83 -2.94
C TRP A 8 9.55 -6.91 -2.15
N MET A 9 8.44 -6.42 -2.71
CA MET A 9 7.15 -6.40 -2.01
C MET A 9 6.67 -7.81 -1.71
N HIS A 10 6.75 -8.71 -2.70
CA HIS A 10 6.39 -10.11 -2.52
C HIS A 10 7.28 -10.82 -1.50
N LYS A 11 8.59 -10.48 -1.48
CA LYS A 11 9.53 -11.00 -0.46
C LYS A 11 9.16 -10.52 0.94
N LEU A 12 8.76 -9.26 1.09
CA LEU A 12 8.32 -8.70 2.37
C LEU A 12 7.04 -9.36 2.87
N VAL A 13 6.01 -9.47 2.03
CA VAL A 13 4.74 -10.14 2.39
C VAL A 13 5.00 -11.57 2.86
N ALA A 14 5.81 -12.32 2.11
CA ALA A 14 6.16 -13.70 2.48
C ALA A 14 6.94 -13.77 3.79
N ALA A 15 7.85 -12.82 4.06
CA ALA A 15 8.60 -12.78 5.32
C ALA A 15 7.70 -12.47 6.52
N VAL A 16 6.76 -11.52 6.38
CA VAL A 16 5.81 -11.18 7.46
C VAL A 16 4.86 -12.34 7.73
N GLN A 17 4.27 -12.95 6.70
CA GLN A 17 3.35 -14.09 6.87
C GLN A 17 4.02 -15.32 7.51
N ARG A 18 5.31 -15.56 7.22
CA ARG A 18 6.05 -16.65 7.87
C ARG A 18 6.33 -16.37 9.34
N ARG A 19 6.56 -15.11 9.69
CA ARG A 19 6.88 -14.70 11.06
C ARG A 19 5.63 -14.62 11.94
N GLU A 20 4.55 -14.07 11.38
CA GLU A 20 3.28 -13.81 12.06
C GLU A 20 2.15 -14.52 11.31
N SER A 21 2.01 -15.83 11.51
CA SER A 21 1.11 -16.68 10.71
C SER A 21 -0.38 -16.37 10.89
N GLU A 22 -0.75 -15.74 12.01
CA GLU A 22 -2.13 -15.37 12.32
C GLU A 22 -2.46 -13.91 11.93
N ALA A 23 -1.47 -13.14 11.48
CA ALA A 23 -1.66 -11.74 11.13
C ALA A 23 -2.26 -11.57 9.73
N ASN A 24 -3.16 -10.59 9.59
CA ASN A 24 -3.64 -10.14 8.28
C ASN A 24 -2.58 -9.25 7.62
N VAL A 25 -2.08 -9.63 6.45
CA VAL A 25 -1.16 -8.81 5.66
C VAL A 25 -1.91 -8.18 4.50
N VAL A 26 -2.13 -6.86 4.58
CA VAL A 26 -2.85 -6.08 3.56
C VAL A 26 -1.86 -5.24 2.75
N VAL A 27 -1.91 -5.39 1.43
CA VAL A 27 -1.11 -4.57 0.49
C VAL A 27 -2.01 -3.48 -0.08
N VAL A 28 -1.60 -2.22 0.06
CA VAL A 28 -2.33 -1.06 -0.50
C VAL A 28 -1.74 -0.72 -1.87
N ASP A 29 -2.49 -1.00 -2.93
CA ASP A 29 -2.14 -0.55 -4.27
C ASP A 29 -2.55 0.92 -4.47
N TRP A 30 -1.53 1.78 -4.59
CA TRP A 30 -1.71 3.17 -5.00
C TRP A 30 -0.78 3.55 -6.16
N LEU A 31 -0.31 2.55 -6.93
CA LEU A 31 0.67 2.75 -8.01
C LEU A 31 0.18 3.74 -9.08
N GLY A 32 -1.13 3.78 -9.35
CA GLY A 32 -1.72 4.76 -10.27
C GLY A 32 -1.55 6.21 -9.82
N LEU A 33 -1.50 6.45 -8.51
CA LEU A 33 -1.27 7.77 -7.91
C LEU A 33 0.21 8.06 -7.68
N ALA A 34 1.01 7.02 -7.43
CA ALA A 34 2.45 7.11 -7.20
C ALA A 34 3.24 7.32 -8.50
N HIS A 35 2.77 6.79 -9.62
CA HIS A 35 3.43 6.88 -10.92
C HIS A 35 3.08 8.21 -11.64
N GLN A 36 3.28 9.33 -10.95
CA GLN A 36 3.12 10.69 -11.45
C GLN A 36 4.41 11.48 -11.22
N LEU A 37 4.46 12.74 -11.63
CA LEU A 37 5.59 13.61 -11.27
C LEU A 37 5.69 13.67 -9.75
N TYR A 38 6.93 13.75 -9.22
CA TYR A 38 7.17 13.74 -7.78
C TYR A 38 6.30 14.74 -7.00
N PRO A 39 6.11 16.02 -7.45
CA PRO A 39 5.23 16.96 -6.76
C PRO A 39 3.76 16.48 -6.70
N ASP A 40 3.28 15.82 -7.75
CA ASP A 40 1.91 15.29 -7.81
C ASP A 40 1.76 14.05 -6.91
N ALA A 41 2.72 13.13 -6.97
CA ALA A 41 2.74 11.93 -6.14
C ALA A 41 2.76 12.28 -4.64
N VAL A 42 3.52 13.29 -4.24
CA VAL A 42 3.54 13.80 -2.85
C VAL A 42 2.15 14.29 -2.45
N ASN A 43 1.46 15.05 -3.30
CA ASN A 43 0.11 15.54 -3.01
C ASN A 43 -0.91 14.39 -2.87
N HIS A 44 -0.73 13.29 -3.61
CA HIS A 44 -1.61 12.12 -3.51
C HIS A 44 -1.48 11.33 -2.21
N THR A 45 -0.35 11.45 -1.47
CA THR A 45 -0.15 10.72 -0.21
C THR A 45 -1.23 11.03 0.83
N ARG A 46 -1.71 12.28 0.89
CA ARG A 46 -2.80 12.68 1.78
C ARG A 46 -4.09 11.93 1.46
N ARG A 47 -4.42 11.80 0.17
CA ARG A 47 -5.61 11.09 -0.29
C ARG A 47 -5.51 9.59 0.02
N VAL A 48 -4.35 8.98 -0.20
CA VAL A 48 -4.11 7.57 0.15
C VAL A 48 -4.27 7.34 1.66
N GLY A 49 -3.70 8.22 2.48
CA GLY A 49 -3.84 8.16 3.94
C GLY A 49 -5.29 8.25 4.40
N GLN A 50 -6.10 9.12 3.81
CA GLN A 50 -7.55 9.22 4.11
C GLN A 50 -8.31 7.95 3.74
N SER A 51 -7.99 7.33 2.60
CA SER A 51 -8.61 6.05 2.20
C SER A 51 -8.25 4.93 3.17
N ILE A 52 -7.00 4.85 3.63
CA ILE A 52 -6.56 3.87 4.63
C ILE A 52 -7.29 4.11 5.95
N ALA A 53 -7.35 5.36 6.43
CA ALA A 53 -8.06 5.71 7.65
C ALA A 53 -9.53 5.31 7.59
N THR A 54 -10.21 5.58 6.48
CA THR A 54 -11.62 5.20 6.27
C THR A 54 -11.83 3.68 6.40
N VAL A 55 -10.91 2.87 5.86
CA VAL A 55 -10.99 1.40 5.99
C VAL A 55 -10.75 0.96 7.44
N LEU A 56 -9.79 1.57 8.13
CA LEU A 56 -9.53 1.26 9.54
C LEU A 56 -10.71 1.63 10.44
N ASP A 57 -11.32 2.78 10.21
CA ASP A 57 -12.53 3.22 10.93
C ASP A 57 -13.72 2.29 10.66
N TRP A 58 -13.83 1.74 9.45
CA TRP A 58 -14.88 0.77 9.10
C TRP A 58 -14.69 -0.60 9.79
N LEU A 59 -13.44 -0.99 10.07
CA LEU A 59 -13.12 -2.28 10.71
C LEU A 59 -13.30 -2.25 12.24
N GLN A 60 -13.42 -1.07 12.85
CA GLN A 60 -13.58 -0.88 14.29
C GLN A 60 -15.05 -1.07 14.72
#